data_AF-A0A0M2T5J7-F1
#
_entry.id   AF-A0A0M2T5J7-F1
#
_cell.length_a   1.000
_cell.length_b   1.000
_cell.length_c   1.000
_cell.angle_alpha   90.00
_cell.angle_beta   90.00
_cell.angle_gamma   90.00
#
_symmetry.space_group_name_H-M   'P 1'
#
loop_
_entity.id
_entity.type
_entity.pdbx_description
1 polymer ?
#
loop_
_entity_poly.entity_id
_entity_poly.type
_entity_poly.pdbx_seq_one_letter_code
_entity_poly.pdbx_strand_id
1 'polypeptide(L)'
;MTEEETVRYWETHAMSEDLMEETYIEEDDEDLPPPRKQSTRPINLRIENDLLVRLQKIADIKQIPYQTLLKQFVAERVYEEEKREKILT
;
A
#
# COMPACT_ATOMS: atom_id res chain seq x y z
N MET A 1 27.54 2.32 -28.14
CA MET A 1 26.61 1.53 -27.34
C MET A 1 25.34 1.35 -28.15
N THR A 2 25.37 0.38 -29.03
CA THR A 2 24.20 -0.15 -29.72
C THR A 2 23.50 -1.18 -28.84
N GLU A 3 22.21 -1.37 -29.01
CA GLU A 3 21.39 -2.32 -28.23
C GLU A 3 21.99 -3.75 -28.28
N GLU A 4 22.45 -4.18 -29.45
CA GLU A 4 23.12 -5.47 -29.64
C GLU A 4 24.40 -5.64 -28.80
N GLU A 5 25.14 -4.56 -28.54
CA GLU A 5 26.33 -4.60 -27.68
C GLU A 5 25.93 -4.79 -26.21
N THR A 6 24.82 -4.17 -25.80
CA THR A 6 24.32 -4.29 -24.42
C THR A 6 23.79 -5.69 -24.14
N VAL A 7 23.06 -6.30 -25.08
CA VAL A 7 22.55 -7.67 -24.94
C VAL A 7 23.70 -8.66 -24.74
N ARG A 8 24.73 -8.61 -25.61
CA ARG A 8 25.89 -9.50 -25.51
C ARG A 8 26.67 -9.32 -24.20
N TYR A 9 26.76 -8.08 -23.72
CA TYR A 9 27.42 -7.77 -22.45
C TYR A 9 26.69 -8.45 -21.28
N TRP A 10 25.37 -8.29 -21.18
CA TRP A 10 24.55 -8.90 -20.11
C TRP A 10 24.44 -10.43 -20.23
N GLU A 11 24.56 -11.01 -21.44
CA GLU A 11 24.61 -12.46 -21.62
C GLU A 11 25.92 -13.09 -21.12
N THR A 12 27.04 -12.35 -21.21
CA THR A 12 28.37 -12.88 -20.86
C THR A 12 28.79 -12.52 -19.44
N HIS A 13 28.24 -11.45 -18.86
CA HIS A 13 28.61 -10.97 -17.55
C HIS A 13 27.51 -11.29 -16.53
N ALA A 14 27.81 -12.19 -15.61
CA ALA A 14 27.04 -12.40 -14.39
C ALA A 14 27.79 -11.80 -13.19
N MET A 15 27.07 -11.52 -12.11
CA MET A 15 27.69 -11.18 -10.83
C MET A 15 28.44 -12.41 -10.29
N SER A 16 29.59 -12.20 -9.63
CA SER A 16 30.31 -13.29 -8.96
C SER A 16 29.43 -13.91 -7.87
N GLU A 17 29.60 -15.20 -7.62
CA GLU A 17 28.89 -15.93 -6.57
C GLU A 17 29.14 -15.30 -5.19
N ASP A 18 30.38 -14.94 -4.88
CA ASP A 18 30.75 -14.25 -3.63
C ASP A 18 30.03 -12.91 -3.45
N LEU A 19 29.82 -12.19 -4.56
CA LEU A 19 29.12 -10.90 -4.53
C LEU A 19 27.61 -11.09 -4.35
N MET A 20 27.05 -12.20 -4.82
CA MET A 20 25.65 -12.53 -4.55
C MET A 20 25.43 -12.91 -3.09
N GLU A 21 26.35 -13.69 -2.50
CA GLU A 21 26.26 -14.13 -1.10
C GLU A 21 26.32 -12.93 -0.13
N GLU A 22 27.21 -11.96 -0.37
CA GLU A 22 27.31 -10.71 0.40
C GLU A 22 26.07 -9.80 0.28
N THR A 23 25.24 -9.98 -0.76
CA THR A 23 23.99 -9.21 -0.91
C THR A 23 22.79 -9.85 -0.23
N TYR A 24 22.96 -11.03 0.37
CA TYR A 24 21.89 -11.71 1.07
C TYR A 24 21.63 -11.01 2.41
N ILE A 25 20.54 -10.28 2.48
CA ILE A 25 20.11 -9.63 3.72
C ILE A 25 19.31 -10.65 4.53
N GLU A 26 19.75 -10.93 5.76
CA GLU A 26 19.04 -11.80 6.68
C GLU A 26 17.69 -11.17 7.09
N GLU A 27 16.64 -11.98 7.25
CA GLU A 27 15.29 -11.47 7.56
C GLU A 27 15.22 -10.67 8.88
N ASP A 28 16.18 -10.89 9.78
CA ASP A 28 16.33 -10.24 11.08
C ASP A 28 17.57 -9.32 11.15
N ASP A 29 17.99 -8.74 10.02
CA ASP A 29 19.06 -7.74 10.01
C ASP A 29 18.67 -6.52 10.87
N GLU A 30 19.33 -6.37 12.03
CA GLU A 30 19.06 -5.32 13.02
C GLU A 30 19.33 -3.91 12.49
N ASP A 31 20.10 -3.77 11.40
CA ASP A 31 20.35 -2.49 10.73
C ASP A 31 19.18 -2.06 9.83
N LEU A 32 18.21 -2.95 9.56
CA LEU A 32 17.00 -2.61 8.83
C LEU A 32 15.93 -1.96 9.71
N PRO A 33 15.16 -0.99 9.17
CA PRO A 33 14.02 -0.44 9.89
C PRO A 33 13.01 -1.55 10.19
N PRO A 34 12.39 -1.53 11.38
CA PRO A 34 11.46 -2.57 11.79
C PRO A 34 10.29 -2.66 10.79
N PRO A 35 9.76 -3.87 10.53
CA PRO A 35 8.65 -4.05 9.62
C PRO A 35 7.46 -3.19 10.06
N ARG A 36 6.75 -2.60 9.08
CA ARG A 36 5.62 -1.71 9.36
C ARG A 36 4.61 -2.44 10.25
N LYS A 37 4.36 -1.90 11.45
CA LYS A 37 3.32 -2.39 12.33
C LYS A 37 1.99 -2.44 11.58
N GLN A 38 1.42 -3.64 11.46
CA GLN A 38 0.12 -3.83 10.84
C GLN A 38 -0.98 -3.25 11.73
N SER A 39 -1.19 -1.93 11.65
CA SER A 39 -2.15 -1.19 12.48
C SER A 39 -3.59 -1.30 11.96
N THR A 40 -3.87 -2.15 10.96
CA THR A 40 -5.20 -2.27 10.34
C THR A 40 -5.70 -3.69 10.44
N ARG A 41 -6.96 -3.85 10.87
CA ARG A 41 -7.65 -5.14 10.90
C ARG A 41 -8.68 -5.18 9.76
N PRO A 42 -8.70 -6.23 8.92
CA PRO A 42 -9.73 -6.38 7.91
C PRO A 42 -11.09 -6.61 8.58
N ILE A 43 -12.13 -5.98 8.05
CA ILE A 43 -13.51 -6.15 8.51
C ILE A 43 -14.41 -6.53 7.33
N ASN A 44 -15.42 -7.36 7.59
CA ASN A 44 -16.48 -7.64 6.63
C ASN A 44 -17.61 -6.63 6.83
N LEU A 45 -17.89 -5.82 5.81
CA LEU A 45 -18.96 -4.81 5.82
C LEU A 45 -19.93 -5.10 4.67
N ARG A 46 -21.22 -5.21 4.97
CA ARG A 46 -22.27 -5.33 3.95
C ARG A 46 -22.76 -3.94 3.57
N ILE A 47 -22.79 -3.66 2.27
CA ILE A 47 -23.25 -2.39 1.70
C ILE A 47 -24.30 -2.70 0.64
N GLU A 48 -25.36 -1.90 0.59
CA GLU A 48 -26.36 -1.98 -0.46
C GLU A 48 -25.76 -1.69 -1.84
N ASN A 49 -26.18 -2.43 -2.86
CA ASN A 49 -25.61 -2.33 -4.22
C ASN A 49 -25.72 -0.91 -4.80
N ASP A 50 -26.87 -0.25 -4.61
CA ASP A 50 -27.08 1.13 -5.09
C ASP A 50 -26.07 2.11 -4.48
N LEU A 51 -25.80 1.98 -3.19
CA LEU A 51 -24.86 2.84 -2.49
C LEU A 51 -23.43 2.60 -3.00
N LEU A 52 -23.05 1.35 -3.25
CA LEU A 52 -21.74 1.01 -3.80
C LEU A 52 -21.54 1.64 -5.19
N VAL A 53 -22.54 1.57 -6.06
CA VAL A 53 -22.49 2.18 -7.39
C VAL A 53 -22.34 3.70 -7.31
N ARG A 54 -23.08 4.36 -6.40
CA ARG A 54 -22.95 5.81 -6.18
C ARG A 54 -21.56 6.18 -5.64
N LEU A 55 -21.02 5.38 -4.72
CA LEU A 55 -19.69 5.60 -4.16
C LEU A 55 -18.60 5.50 -5.22
N GLN A 56 -18.68 4.48 -6.09
CA GLN A 56 -17.73 4.31 -7.20
C GLN A 56 -17.74 5.51 -8.14
N LYS A 57 -18.92 6.01 -8.55
CA LYS A 57 -19.03 7.21 -9.40
C LYS A 57 -18.37 8.43 -8.78
N ILE A 58 -18.54 8.65 -7.47
CA ILE A 58 -17.92 9.77 -6.76
C ILE A 58 -16.40 9.59 -6.69
N ALA A 59 -15.95 8.35 -6.46
CA ALA A 59 -14.54 8.01 -6.39
C ALA A 59 -13.83 8.25 -7.73
N ASP A 60 -14.48 7.89 -8.85
CA ASP A 60 -13.99 8.14 -10.20
C ASP A 60 -13.83 9.64 -10.49
N ILE A 61 -14.83 10.46 -10.11
CA ILE A 61 -14.78 11.92 -10.24
C ILE A 61 -13.61 12.51 -9.43
N LYS A 62 -13.37 11.96 -8.23
CA LYS A 62 -12.29 12.38 -7.34
C LYS A 62 -10.93 11.77 -7.70
N GLN A 63 -10.86 10.89 -8.70
CA GLN A 63 -9.67 10.15 -9.10
C GLN A 63 -8.99 9.40 -7.95
N ILE A 64 -9.80 8.82 -7.05
CA ILE A 64 -9.31 8.00 -5.94
C ILE A 64 -10.04 6.66 -5.91
N PRO A 65 -9.43 5.59 -5.35
CA PRO A 65 -10.13 4.32 -5.19
C PRO A 65 -11.35 4.45 -4.27
N TYR A 66 -12.46 3.79 -4.62
CA TYR A 66 -13.69 3.84 -3.81
C TYR A 66 -13.47 3.35 -2.36
N GLN A 67 -12.55 2.41 -2.15
CA GLN A 67 -12.18 1.93 -0.81
C GLN A 67 -11.49 3.02 0.02
N THR A 68 -10.66 3.86 -0.61
CA THR A 68 -10.02 5.01 0.03
C THR A 68 -11.06 6.06 0.40
N LEU A 69 -11.98 6.38 -0.52
CA LEU A 69 -13.08 7.29 -0.26
C LEU A 69 -13.97 6.80 0.89
N LEU A 70 -14.29 5.50 0.92
CA LEU A 70 -15.06 4.91 2.01
C LEU A 70 -14.38 5.09 3.36
N LYS A 71 -13.07 4.84 3.42
CA LYS A 71 -12.28 5.02 4.66
C LYS A 71 -12.29 6.47 5.13
N GLN A 72 -12.18 7.43 4.21
CA GLN A 72 -12.24 8.86 4.53
C GLN A 72 -13.60 9.24 5.11
N PHE A 73 -14.70 8.85 4.46
CA PHE A 73 -16.05 9.14 4.97
C PHE A 73 -16.32 8.53 6.34
N VAL A 74 -15.87 7.30 6.59
CA VAL A 74 -16.01 6.67 7.90
C VAL A 74 -15.19 7.43 8.94
N ALA A 75 -13.94 7.79 8.63
CA ALA A 75 -13.07 8.53 9.55
C ALA A 75 -13.64 9.91 9.91
N GLU A 76 -14.10 10.67 8.91
CA GLU A 76 -14.72 11.98 9.09
C GLU A 76 -15.98 11.88 9.97
N ARG A 77 -16.86 10.92 9.67
CA ARG A 77 -18.11 10.76 10.42
C ARG A 77 -17.88 10.28 11.86
N VAL A 78 -16.90 9.40 12.09
CA VAL A 78 -16.52 8.97 13.43
C VAL A 78 -15.99 10.15 14.23
N TYR A 79 -15.09 10.95 13.66
CA TYR A 79 -14.55 12.13 14.33
C TYR A 79 -15.65 13.14 14.74
N GLU A 80 -16.61 13.38 13.85
CA GLU A 80 -17.76 14.24 14.16
C GLU A 80 -18.61 13.71 15.31
N GLU A 81 -18.90 12.40 15.32
CA GLU A 81 -19.68 11.77 16.38
C GLU A 81 -18.90 11.72 17.70
N GLU A 82 -17.60 11.45 17.68
CA GLU A 82 -16.74 11.50 18.87
C GLU A 82 -16.73 12.90 19.50
N LYS A 83 -16.70 13.95 18.68
CA LYS A 83 -16.80 15.34 19.15
C LYS A 83 -18.18 15.65 19.72
N ARG A 84 -19.25 15.14 19.10
CA ARG A 84 -20.64 15.34 19.55
C ARG A 84 -20.92 14.66 20.88
N GLU A 85 -20.45 13.43 21.04
CA GLU A 85 -20.61 12.61 22.25
C GLU A 85 -19.56 12.95 23.32
N LYS A 86 -18.68 13.95 23.09
CA LYS A 86 -17.61 14.42 23.99
C LYS A 86 -16.63 13.33 24.40
N ILE A 87 -16.38 12.38 23.51
CA ILE A 87 -15.42 11.29 23.72
C ILE A 87 -14.00 11.81 23.51
N LEU A 88 -13.79 12.71 22.53
CA LEU A 88 -12.57 13.51 22.46
C LEU A 88 -12.67 14.67 23.45
N THR A 89 -11.77 14.65 24.45
CA THR A 89 -11.52 15.75 25.38
C THR A 89 -10.75 16.88 24.68
#